data_AF-A0A9W5EPD0-F1
#
_entry.id   AF-A0A9W5EPD0-F1
#
_cell.length_a   1.000
_cell.length_b   1.000
_cell.length_c   1.000
_cell.angle_alpha   90.00
_cell.angle_beta   90.00
_cell.angle_gamma   90.00
#
_symmetry.space_group_name_H-M   'P 1'
#
loop_
_entity.id
_entity.type
_entity.pdbx_description
1 polymer ?
#
loop_
_entity_poly.entity_id
_entity_poly.type
_entity_poly.pdbx_seq_one_letter_code
_entity_poly.pdbx_strand_id
1 'polypeptide(L)' 'MVDVLNLKCEKDMAILLKDGKTILPAYHMNKKNWISILLEEASDEMVLDLIAQSYELTL' A
#
# COMPACT_ATOMS: atom_id res chain seq x y z
N MET A 1 4.18 19.26 1.36
CA MET A 1 4.49 18.01 2.10
C MET A 1 3.57 16.96 1.51
N VAL A 2 4.01 15.71 1.38
CA VAL A 2 3.18 14.63 0.82
C VAL A 2 3.19 13.51 1.82
N ASP A 3 2.00 13.08 2.24
CA ASP A 3 1.87 12.02 3.24
C ASP A 3 1.68 10.66 2.55
N VAL A 4 2.62 9.75 2.84
CA VAL A 4 2.69 8.43 2.22
C VAL A 4 2.69 7.36 3.30
N LEU A 5 1.85 6.34 3.11
CA LEU A 5 1.77 5.18 4.00
C LEU A 5 2.31 3.94 3.28
N ASN A 6 3.29 3.27 3.90
CA ASN A 6 3.81 1.99 3.42
C ASN A 6 3.09 0.83 4.11
N LEU A 7 2.49 -0.06 3.32
CA LEU A 7 1.81 -1.25 3.81
C LEU A 7 2.35 -2.50 3.15
N LYS A 8 2.40 -3.59 3.92
CA LYS A 8 2.82 -4.90 3.44
C LYS A 8 1.66 -5.51 2.65
N CYS A 9 1.98 -6.21 1.57
CA CYS A 9 0.99 -6.92 0.77
C CYS A 9 1.57 -8.25 0.27
N GLU A 10 0.69 -9.13 -0.22
CA GLU A 10 1.15 -10.33 -0.90
C GLU A 10 1.95 -9.99 -2.16
N LYS A 11 2.86 -10.90 -2.54
CA LYS A 11 3.81 -10.65 -3.63
C LYS A 11 3.15 -10.30 -4.95
N ASP A 12 2.10 -11.01 -5.30
CA ASP A 12 1.41 -10.86 -6.58
C ASP A 12 0.45 -9.65 -6.54
N MET A 13 -0.10 -9.33 -5.36
CA MET A 13 -0.93 -8.14 -5.12
C MET A 13 -0.15 -6.83 -5.32
N ALA A 14 1.14 -6.78 -4.98
CA ALA A 14 1.96 -5.57 -5.16
C ALA A 14 1.99 -5.07 -6.61
N ILE A 15 1.80 -5.98 -7.58
CA ILE A 15 1.73 -5.62 -9.00
C ILE A 15 0.32 -5.18 -9.38
N LEU A 16 -0.69 -5.92 -8.92
CA LEU A 16 -2.10 -5.73 -9.28
C LEU A 16 -2.71 -4.46 -8.69
N LEU A 17 -2.33 -4.10 -7.46
CA LEU A 17 -2.90 -2.97 -6.74
C LEU A 17 -2.41 -1.61 -7.25
N LYS A 18 -1.30 -1.56 -7.99
CA LYS A 18 -0.75 -0.30 -8.50
C LYS A 18 -1.67 0.27 -9.58
N ASP A 19 -2.13 1.48 -9.36
CA ASP A 19 -2.92 2.26 -10.30
C ASP A 19 -2.14 3.48 -10.85
N GLY A 20 -0.96 3.78 -10.29
CA GLY A 20 -0.14 4.92 -10.70
C GLY A 20 -0.67 6.27 -10.23
N LYS A 21 -1.72 6.30 -9.39
CA LYS A 21 -2.35 7.50 -8.85
C LYS A 21 -2.43 7.45 -7.32
N THR A 22 -3.12 6.48 -6.78
CA THR A 22 -3.35 6.32 -5.34
C THR A 22 -2.37 5.31 -4.74
N ILE A 23 -2.10 4.20 -5.45
CA ILE A 23 -1.14 3.17 -5.06
C ILE A 23 0.07 3.20 -6.00
N LEU A 24 1.24 3.36 -5.38
CA LEU A 24 2.54 3.47 -6.03
C LEU A 24 3.45 2.30 -5.62
N PRO A 25 4.51 2.01 -6.41
CA PRO A 25 5.56 1.11 -5.97
C PRO A 25 6.14 1.55 -4.62
N ALA A 26 6.45 0.58 -3.76
CA ALA A 26 7.00 0.88 -2.43
C ALA A 26 8.17 1.86 -2.43
N TYR A 27 8.01 2.91 -1.63
CA TYR A 27 9.00 3.92 -1.30
C TYR A 27 9.86 3.44 -0.13
N HIS A 28 11.17 3.34 -0.34
CA HIS A 28 12.20 2.79 0.57
C HIS A 28 12.01 1.35 1.06
N MET A 29 10.83 0.75 0.93
CA MET A 29 10.58 -0.66 1.25
C MET A 29 10.76 -1.56 0.03
N ASN A 30 10.71 -2.88 0.27
CA ASN A 30 10.86 -3.88 -0.78
C ASN A 30 9.61 -3.89 -1.71
N LYS A 31 9.81 -3.49 -2.97
CA LYS A 31 8.78 -3.36 -4.00
C LYS A 31 8.07 -4.67 -4.37
N LYS A 32 8.54 -5.82 -3.87
CA LYS A 32 7.92 -7.12 -4.10
C LYS A 32 6.83 -7.44 -3.09
N ASN A 33 6.80 -6.83 -1.90
CA ASN A 33 5.90 -7.21 -0.82
C ASN A 33 5.38 -6.01 -0.02
N TRP A 34 5.59 -4.81 -0.56
CA TRP A 34 5.10 -3.57 0.01
C TRP A 34 4.55 -2.71 -1.11
N ILE A 35 3.61 -1.84 -0.74
CA ILE A 35 3.05 -0.77 -1.56
C ILE A 35 3.13 0.54 -0.80
N SER A 36 3.13 1.65 -1.54
CA SER A 36 2.99 3.00 -0.98
C SER A 36 1.66 3.59 -1.38
N ILE A 37 0.91 4.09 -0.42
CA ILE A 37 -0.38 4.75 -0.63
C ILE A 37 -0.19 6.24 -0.44
N LEU A 38 -0.65 7.02 -1.42
CA LEU A 38 -0.75 8.46 -1.32
C LEU A 38 -2.06 8.81 -0.59
N LEU A 39 -1.96 9.27 0.66
CA LEU A 39 -3.13 9.42 1.53
C LEU A 39 -4.12 10.48 1.04
N GLU A 40 -3.63 11.52 0.36
CA GLU A 40 -4.48 12.57 -0.23
C GLU A 40 -5.41 12.05 -1.34
N GLU A 41 -5.06 10.93 -1.98
CA GLU A 41 -5.79 10.35 -3.12
C GLU A 41 -6.57 9.08 -2.77
N ALA A 42 -6.49 8.62 -1.51
CA ALA A 42 -7.11 7.38 -1.04
C ALA A 42 -8.38 7.66 -0.23
N SER A 43 -9.36 6.75 -0.30
CA SER A 43 -10.49 6.77 0.64
C SER A 43 -10.11 6.11 1.97
N ASP A 44 -10.70 6.58 3.07
CA ASP A 44 -10.47 6.01 4.40
C ASP A 44 -10.80 4.50 4.44
N GLU A 45 -11.88 4.08 3.78
CA GLU A 45 -12.29 2.68 3.69
C GLU A 45 -11.21 1.80 3.05
N MET A 46 -10.64 2.26 1.93
CA MET A 46 -9.55 1.57 1.24
C MET A 46 -8.29 1.50 2.10
N VAL A 47 -7.94 2.59 2.78
CA VAL A 47 -6.77 2.63 3.66
C VAL A 47 -6.93 1.65 4.83
N LEU A 48 -8.10 1.64 5.47
CA LEU A 48 -8.38 0.75 6.61
C LEU A 48 -8.36 -0.73 6.20
N ASP A 49 -8.92 -1.08 5.04
CA ASP A 49 -8.89 -2.44 4.52
C ASP A 49 -7.45 -2.90 4.23
N LEU A 50 -6.64 -2.06 3.59
CA LEU A 50 -5.24 -2.36 3.31
C LEU A 50 -4.39 -2.46 4.59
N ILE A 51 -4.70 -1.66 5.62
CA ILE A 51 -4.07 -1.78 6.94
C ILE A 51 -4.38 -3.14 7.56
N ALA A 52 -5.65 -3.56 7.53
CA ALA A 52 -6.06 -4.86 8.06
C ALA A 52 -5.34 -6.02 7.34
N GLN A 53 -5.31 -5.98 6.01
CA GLN A 53 -4.56 -6.97 5.21
C GLN A 53 -3.05 -6.99 5.54
N SER A 54 -2.43 -5.81 5.67
CA SER A 54 -1.01 -5.70 6.04
C SER A 54 -0.72 -6.24 7.44
N TYR A 55 -1.66 -6.11 8.37
CA TYR A 55 -1.55 -6.63 9.73
C TYR A 55 -1.53 -8.15 9.75
N GLU A 56 -2.46 -8.80 9.04
CA GLU A 56 -2.52 -10.28 8.93
C GLU A 56 -1.22 -10.88 8.36
N LEU A 57 -0.52 -10.16 7.47
CA LEU A 57 0.76 -10.60 6.88
C LEU A 57 1.98 -10.40 7.80
N THR A 58 1.78 -9.84 8.99
CA THR A 58 2.86 -9.50 9.94
C THR A 58 2.71 -10.21 11.28
N LEU A 59 1.62 -10.93 11.49
CA LEU A 59 1.53 -12.00 12.49
C LEU A 59 2.50 -13.13 12.16
#